data_AF-A0A957HVD1-F1
#
_entry.id   AF-A0A957HVD1-F1
#
_cell.length_a   1.000
_cell.length_b   1.000
_cell.length_c   1.000
_cell.angle_alpha   90.00
_cell.angle_beta   90.00
_cell.angle_gamma   90.00
#
_symmetry.space_group_name_H-M   'P 1'
#
loop_
_entity.id
_entity.type
_entity.pdbx_description
1 polymer ?
#
loop_
_entity_poly.entity_id
_entity_poly.type
_entity_poly.pdbx_seq_one_letter_code
_entity_poly.pdbx_strand_id
1 'polypeptide(L)'
;GLFSVKMADVSGAMLQKKMDHIEQSEADVIVTGDVSCLTHMNSGLGKQGKPPRVRHIADVLADGIVGAWRRHAPTRDDHEG
;
A
#
# COMPACT_ATOMS: atom_id res chain seq x y z
N GLY A 1 -9.91 1.29 -10.03
CA GLY A 1 -11.28 1.30 -9.46
C GLY A 1 -12.33 1.37 -10.56
N LEU A 2 -13.61 1.24 -10.22
CA LEU A 2 -14.73 1.26 -11.18
C LEU A 2 -14.76 2.53 -12.06
N PHE A 3 -14.25 3.65 -11.54
CA PHE A 3 -14.05 4.90 -12.29
C PHE A 3 -13.14 4.72 -13.52
N SER A 4 -12.12 3.85 -13.45
CA SER A 4 -11.18 3.57 -14.55
C SER A 4 -11.80 2.78 -15.71
N VAL A 5 -12.98 2.19 -15.52
CA VAL A 5 -13.70 1.45 -16.56
C VAL A 5 -14.63 2.38 -17.34
N LYS A 6 -15.31 3.30 -16.65
CA LYS A 6 -16.27 4.23 -17.28
C LYS A 6 -15.62 5.53 -17.78
N MET A 7 -14.53 5.97 -17.15
CA MET A 7 -13.87 7.25 -17.42
C MET A 7 -12.35 7.03 -17.57
N ALA A 8 -11.97 6.18 -18.52
CA ALA A 8 -10.59 5.72 -18.69
C ALA A 8 -9.60 6.89 -18.85
N ASP A 9 -9.91 7.88 -19.69
CA ASP A 9 -9.02 9.02 -19.97
C ASP A 9 -8.80 9.90 -18.74
N VAL A 10 -9.87 10.21 -18.02
CA VAL A 10 -9.80 11.01 -16.78
C VAL A 10 -9.05 10.25 -15.69
N SER A 11 -9.30 8.94 -15.56
CA SER A 11 -8.58 8.07 -14.64
C SER A 11 -7.09 8.01 -14.98
N GLY A 12 -6.74 7.96 -16.26
CA GLY A 12 -5.37 7.97 -16.76
C GLY A 12 -4.64 9.28 -16.46
N ALA A 13 -5.29 10.42 -16.70
CA ALA A 13 -4.72 11.73 -16.37
C ALA A 13 -4.48 11.88 -14.85
N MET A 14 -5.42 11.43 -14.02
CA MET A 14 -5.24 11.41 -12.57
C MET A 14 -4.11 10.48 -12.14
N LEU A 15 -3.98 9.31 -12.79
CA LEU A 15 -2.89 8.39 -12.50
C LEU A 15 -1.54 9.02 -12.81
N GLN A 16 -1.39 9.66 -13.97
CA GLN A 16 -0.14 10.31 -14.35
C GLN A 16 0.28 11.35 -13.31
N LYS A 17 -0.64 12.23 -12.90
CA LYS A 17 -0.37 13.23 -11.86
C LYS A 17 0.06 12.60 -10.53
N LYS A 18 -0.54 11.47 -10.14
CA LYS A 18 -0.11 10.71 -8.95
C LYS A 18 1.29 10.14 -9.13
N MET A 19 1.63 9.60 -10.30
CA MET A 19 2.97 9.07 -10.57
C MET A 19 4.04 10.15 -10.49
N ASP A 20 3.77 11.34 -11.03
CA ASP A 20 4.69 12.48 -10.96
C ASP A 20 4.98 12.86 -9.50
N HIS A 21 3.94 12.91 -8.65
CA HIS A 21 4.11 13.18 -7.23
C HIS A 21 4.82 12.06 -6.47
N ILE A 22 4.57 10.78 -6.82
CA ILE A 22 5.26 9.64 -6.18
C ILE A 22 6.76 9.65 -6.51
N GLU A 23 7.13 10.09 -7.71
CA GLU A 23 8.53 10.22 -8.07
C GLU A 23 9.21 11.36 -7.31
N GLN A 24 8.50 12.48 -7.12
CA GLN A 24 9.00 13.65 -6.39
C GLN A 24 9.05 13.46 -4.88
N SER A 25 8.27 12.54 -4.30
CA SER A 25 8.10 12.47 -2.85
C SER A 25 9.28 11.86 -2.09
N GLU A 26 10.29 11.31 -2.78
CA GLU A 26 11.44 10.55 -2.22
C GLU A 26 11.04 9.43 -1.22
N ALA A 27 9.74 9.17 -1.04
CA ALA A 27 9.24 8.32 0.02
C ALA A 27 9.36 6.85 -0.36
N ASP A 28 10.01 6.03 0.47
CA ASP A 28 10.15 4.59 0.19
C ASP A 28 8.80 3.90 0.04
N VAL A 29 7.81 4.32 0.84
CA VAL A 29 6.46 3.74 0.88
C VAL A 29 5.40 4.84 0.85
N ILE A 30 4.39 4.65 0.00
CA ILE A 30 3.17 5.45 -0.03
C ILE A 30 2.05 4.64 0.64
N VAL A 31 1.36 5.22 1.62
CA VAL A 31 0.27 4.55 2.33
C VAL A 31 -1.09 5.06 1.84
N THR A 32 -2.03 4.15 1.62
CA THR A 32 -3.40 4.48 1.25
C THR A 32 -4.42 3.69 2.08
N GLY A 33 -5.63 4.22 2.21
CA GLY A 33 -6.75 3.56 2.91
C GLY A 33 -7.76 2.89 1.99
N ASP A 34 -7.53 2.89 0.67
CA ASP A 34 -8.45 2.29 -0.29
C ASP A 34 -7.68 1.38 -1.27
N VAL A 35 -8.15 0.15 -1.39
CA VAL A 35 -7.53 -0.88 -2.25
C VAL A 35 -7.58 -0.47 -3.73
N SER A 36 -8.62 0.23 -4.16
CA SER A 36 -8.73 0.70 -5.54
C SER A 36 -7.69 1.78 -5.87
N CYS A 37 -7.34 2.65 -4.91
CA CYS A 37 -6.24 3.61 -5.01
C CYS A 37 -4.90 2.89 -5.07
N LEU A 38 -4.68 1.91 -4.19
CA LEU A 38 -3.48 1.07 -4.19
C LEU A 38 -3.26 0.43 -5.55
N THR A 39 -4.26 -0.32 -6.05
CA THR A 39 -4.18 -1.04 -7.32
C THR A 39 -3.97 -0.08 -8.48
N HIS A 40 -4.60 1.10 -8.46
CA HIS A 40 -4.45 2.08 -9.53
C HIS A 40 -3.01 2.61 -9.61
N MET A 41 -2.42 2.97 -8.47
CA MET A 41 -1.06 3.51 -8.42
C MET A 41 0.01 2.43 -8.66
N ASN A 42 -0.12 1.25 -8.05
CA ASN A 42 0.81 0.14 -8.30
C ASN A 42 0.71 -0.38 -9.75
N SER A 43 -0.45 -0.32 -10.39
CA SER A 43 -0.56 -0.58 -11.84
C SER A 43 0.19 0.47 -12.67
N GLY A 44 0.13 1.75 -12.28
CA GLY A 44 0.93 2.81 -12.90
C GLY A 44 2.44 2.58 -12.78
N LEU A 45 2.91 2.23 -11.58
CA LEU A 45 4.31 1.87 -11.33
C LEU A 45 4.74 0.66 -12.18
N GLY A 46 3.90 -0.38 -12.22
CA GLY A 46 4.16 -1.57 -13.03
C GLY A 46 4.27 -1.26 -14.53
N LYS A 47 3.43 -0.36 -15.06
CA LYS A 47 3.53 0.10 -16.46
C LYS A 47 4.82 0.87 -16.75
N GLN A 48 5.45 1.47 -15.73
CA GLN A 48 6.76 2.12 -15.83
C GLN A 48 7.93 1.17 -15.52
N GLY A 49 7.67 -0.13 -15.31
CA GLY A 49 8.70 -1.09 -14.92
C GLY A 49 9.27 -0.86 -13.51
N LYS A 50 8.57 -0.10 -12.66
CA LYS A 50 8.99 0.24 -11.30
C LYS A 50 8.43 -0.77 -10.28
N PRO A 51 9.15 -1.04 -9.18
CA PRO A 51 8.64 -1.90 -8.12
C PRO A 51 7.40 -1.27 -7.45
N PRO A 52 6.49 -2.10 -6.89
CA PRO A 52 5.36 -1.58 -6.12
C PRO A 52 5.85 -0.85 -4.87
N ARG A 53 5.36 0.38 -4.67
CA ARG A 53 5.71 1.25 -3.53
C ARG A 53 4.48 1.68 -2.71
N VAL A 54 3.27 1.30 -3.15
CA VAL A 54 2.02 1.70 -2.48
C VAL A 54 1.48 0.54 -1.64
N ARG A 55 1.16 0.81 -0.38
CA ARG A 55 0.63 -0.17 0.59
C ARG A 55 -0.68 0.29 1.21
N HIS A 56 -1.51 -0.67 1.64
CA HIS A 56 -2.71 -0.35 2.37
C HIS A 56 -2.36 -0.09 3.85
N ILE A 57 -3.07 0.83 4.51
CA ILE A 57 -2.83 1.14 5.92
C ILE A 57 -2.97 -0.10 6.81
N ALA A 58 -3.88 -1.02 6.47
CA ALA A 58 -4.03 -2.28 7.19
C ALA A 58 -2.77 -3.15 7.11
N ASP A 59 -2.06 -3.17 5.98
CA ASP A 59 -0.82 -3.95 5.85
C ASP A 59 0.29 -3.37 6.72
N VAL A 60 0.39 -2.03 6.77
CA VAL A 60 1.38 -1.33 7.60
C VAL A 60 1.11 -1.56 9.08
N LEU A 61 -0.16 -1.50 9.49
CA LEU A 61 -0.57 -1.79 10.88
C LEU A 61 -0.34 -3.26 11.23
N ALA A 62 -0.64 -4.19 10.33
CA ALA A 62 -0.41 -5.62 10.55
C ALA A 62 1.08 -5.91 10.77
N ASP A 63 1.98 -5.34 9.97
CA ASP A 63 3.42 -5.47 10.17
C ASP A 63 3.86 -4.92 11.53
N GLY A 64 3.31 -3.76 11.93
CA GLY A 64 3.59 -3.14 13.22
C GLY A 64 3.14 -4.01 14.40
N ILE A 65 1.93 -4.57 14.32
CA ILE A 65 1.36 -5.45 15.36
C ILE A 65 2.13 -6.76 15.44
N VAL A 66 2.38 -7.44 14.30
CA VAL A 66 3.13 -8.69 14.25
C VAL A 66 4.56 -8.47 14.74
N GLY A 67 5.20 -7.37 14.35
CA GLY A 67 6.52 -6.99 14.84
C GLY A 67 6.54 -6.77 16.35
N ALA A 68 5.53 -6.09 16.90
CA ALA A 68 5.38 -5.90 18.34
C ALA A 68 5.16 -7.23 19.09
N TRP A 69 4.31 -8.11 18.57
CA TRP A 69 4.06 -9.45 19.10
C TRP A 69 5.32 -10.32 19.10
N ARG A 70 6.13 -10.27 18.05
CA ARG A 70 7.40 -11.01 18.02
C ARG A 70 8.42 -10.50 19.04
N ARG A 71 8.43 -9.18 19.31
CA ARG A 71 9.33 -8.57 20.30
C ARG A 71 8.90 -8.81 21.74
N HIS A 72 7.60 -8.94 21.99
CA HIS A 72 7.03 -9.08 23.33
C HIS A 72 6.10 -10.29 23.39
N ALA A 73 6.50 -11.41 22.80
CA ALA A 73 5.70 -12.63 22.83
C ALA A 73 5.44 -12.96 24.31
N PRO A 74 4.18 -13.02 24.77
CA PRO A 74 3.90 -13.43 26.13
C PRO A 74 4.54 -14.80 26.31
N THR A 75 5.41 -14.93 27.32
CA THR A 75 5.89 -16.24 27.75
C THR A 75 4.64 -17.05 28.02
N ARG A 76 4.45 -18.14 27.27
CA ARG A 76 3.42 -19.11 27.61
C ARG A 76 3.72 -19.55 29.03
N ASP A 77 2.95 -19.06 30.00
CA ASP A 77 2.86 -19.72 31.29
C ASP A 77 2.09 -21.01 31.03
N ASP A 78 2.86 -22.06 30.78
CA ASP A 78 2.42 -23.44 30.74
C ASP A 78 2.03 -23.86 32.16
N HIS A 79 0.93 -23.33 32.69
CA HIS A 79 0.26 -23.92 33.84
C HIS A 79 -0.70 -25.01 33.34
N GLU A 80 -0.11 -26.15 32.95
CA GLU A 80 -0.76 -27.44 33.14
C GLU A 80 -0.73 -27.76 34.64
N GLY A 81 -1.92 -27.89 35.24
CA GLY A 81 -2.14 -28.30 36.62
C GLY A 81 -3.59 -28.71 36.81
#